data_AF-A0A9P6NRF1-F1
#
_entry.id   AF-A0A9P6NRF1-F1
#
_cell.length_a   1.000
_cell.length_b   1.000
_cell.length_c   1.000
_cell.angle_alpha   90.00
_cell.angle_beta   90.00
_cell.angle_gamma   90.00
#
_symmetry.space_group_name_H-M   'P 1'
#
loop_
_entity.id
_entity.type
_entity.pdbx_description
1 polymer ?
#
loop_
_entity_poly.entity_id
_entity_poly.type
_entity_poly.pdbx_seq_one_letter_code
_entity_poly.pdbx_strand_id
1 'polypeptide(L)'
;MNLKLKMASHNGPPSFIDDVVHVVAHTNFREALCRPEQIGKDSLEWGKFHGAIFDQKKAKLMHFTKKTSKTFTPLPIQFGNYTLQPQTEV
;
A
#
# COMPACT_ATOMS: atom_id res chain seq x y z
N MET A 1 -0.88 8.02 12.18
CA MET A 1 0.54 8.30 11.91
C MET A 1 0.66 8.62 10.43
N ASN A 2 0.93 9.88 10.07
CA ASN A 2 1.02 10.31 8.67
C ASN A 2 2.50 10.33 8.26
N LEU A 3 2.96 9.30 7.53
CA LEU A 3 4.24 9.39 6.84
C LEU A 3 4.04 10.26 5.59
N LYS A 4 4.57 11.49 5.61
CA LYS A 4 4.71 12.31 4.40
C LYS A 4 6.05 11.96 3.75
N LEU A 5 6.02 11.35 2.57
CA LEU A 5 7.17 11.36 1.68
C LEU A 5 7.37 12.79 1.18
N LYS A 6 8.57 13.35 1.41
CA LYS A 6 8.97 14.66 0.90
C LYS A 6 10.10 14.40 -0.10
N MET A 7 9.78 14.44 -1.40
CA MET A 7 10.82 14.46 -2.42
C MET A 7 11.32 15.90 -2.59
N ALA A 8 12.61 16.10 -2.38
CA ALA A 8 13.27 17.36 -2.69
C ALA A 8 13.38 17.49 -4.21
N SER A 9 12.83 18.57 -4.77
CA SER A 9 13.11 18.97 -6.15
C SER A 9 14.55 19.47 -6.21
N HIS A 10 15.43 18.67 -6.81
CA HIS A 10 16.77 19.10 -7.18
C HIS A 10 17.04 18.71 -8.62
N ASN A 11 17.76 19.58 -9.33
CA ASN A 11 18.25 19.42 -10.71
C ASN A 11 19.31 18.31 -10.84
N GLY A 12 19.13 17.18 -10.17
CA GLY A 12 20.01 16.01 -10.19
C GLY A 12 19.45 14.88 -11.08
N PRO A 13 20.27 13.85 -11.35
CA PRO A 13 19.80 12.64 -12.05
C PRO A 13 18.60 12.01 -11.31
N PRO A 14 17.72 11.29 -12.02
CA PRO A 14 16.52 10.71 -11.43
C PRO A 14 16.87 9.86 -10.20
N SER A 15 16.35 10.25 -9.04
CA SER A 15 16.45 9.46 -7.81
C SER A 15 15.38 8.38 -7.82
N PHE A 16 15.77 7.14 -7.56
CA PHE A 16 14.86 6.00 -7.53
C PHE A 16 14.34 5.76 -6.10
N ILE A 17 13.03 5.56 -5.97
CA ILE A 17 12.43 4.96 -4.78
C ILE A 17 12.27 3.48 -5.11
N ASP A 18 12.98 2.61 -4.39
CA ASP A 18 13.02 1.17 -4.70
C ASP A 18 11.82 0.44 -4.06
N ASP A 19 11.59 0.65 -2.76
CA ASP A 19 10.50 0.02 -2.02
C ASP A 19 9.68 1.05 -1.22
N VAL A 20 8.35 0.91 -1.28
CA VAL A 20 7.40 1.69 -0.47
C VAL A 20 6.48 0.74 0.27
N VAL A 21 6.33 0.95 1.57
CA VAL A 21 5.41 0.19 2.42
C VAL A 21 4.39 1.12 3.05
N HIS A 22 3.12 0.79 2.91
CA HIS A 22 2.02 1.45 3.59
C HIS A 22 1.50 0.54 4.71
N VAL A 23 1.48 1.05 5.94
CA VAL A 23 1.00 0.31 7.11
C VAL A 23 -0.28 0.95 7.63
N VAL A 24 -1.32 0.13 7.73
CA VAL A 24 -2.59 0.50 8.35
C VAL A 24 -2.80 -0.34 9.60
N ALA A 25 -3.04 0.33 10.72
CA ALA A 25 -3.43 -0.32 11.97
C ALA A 25 -4.82 0.21 12.38
N HIS A 26 -5.75 -0.70 12.62
CA HIS A 26 -7.11 -0.34 13.02
C HIS A 26 -7.74 -1.44 13.89
N THR A 27 -8.63 -1.06 14.81
CA THR A 27 -9.32 -2.00 15.71
C THR A 27 -10.55 -2.64 15.04
N ASN A 28 -11.15 -1.94 14.09
CA ASN A 28 -12.21 -2.45 13.20
C ASN A 28 -11.62 -3.06 11.92
N PHE A 29 -12.02 -4.29 11.60
CA PHE A 29 -11.55 -5.05 10.45
C PHE A 29 -11.95 -4.43 9.10
N ARG A 30 -13.19 -3.96 8.97
CA ARG A 30 -13.68 -3.35 7.72
C ARG A 30 -12.87 -2.12 7.36
N GLU A 31 -12.60 -1.28 8.36
CA GLU A 31 -11.74 -0.12 8.21
C GLU A 31 -10.29 -0.52 7.88
N ALA A 32 -9.77 -1.58 8.48
CA ALA A 32 -8.44 -2.10 8.16
C ALA A 32 -8.31 -2.58 6.71
N LEU A 33 -9.41 -3.00 6.06
CA LEU A 33 -9.45 -3.41 4.65
C LEU A 33 -9.64 -2.24 3.68
N CYS A 34 -10.52 -1.29 3.99
CA CYS A 34 -10.82 -0.18 3.09
C CYS A 34 -9.68 0.86 3.02
N ARG A 35 -8.96 1.04 4.13
CA ARG A 35 -7.89 2.07 4.24
C ARG A 35 -6.68 1.78 3.33
N PRO A 36 -6.14 0.55 3.24
CA PRO A 36 -5.07 0.23 2.30
C PRO A 36 -5.42 0.53 0.83
N GLU A 37 -6.65 0.28 0.42
CA GLU A 37 -7.12 0.56 -0.95
C GLU A 37 -7.10 2.07 -1.25
N GLN A 38 -7.60 2.88 -0.30
CA GLN A 38 -7.55 4.34 -0.43
C GLN A 38 -6.11 4.86 -0.48
N ILE A 39 -5.23 4.36 0.40
CA ILE A 39 -3.82 4.76 0.40
C ILE A 39 -3.15 4.35 -0.92
N GLY A 40 -3.46 3.17 -1.45
CA GLY A 40 -2.96 2.73 -2.74
C GLY A 40 -3.37 3.66 -3.88
N LYS A 41 -4.64 4.08 -3.90
CA LYS A 41 -5.15 5.07 -4.85
C LYS A 41 -4.39 6.40 -4.73
N ASP A 42 -4.27 6.93 -3.51
CA ASP A 42 -3.59 8.20 -3.25
C ASP A 42 -2.12 8.14 -3.69
N SER A 43 -1.43 7.01 -3.44
CA SER A 43 -0.05 6.80 -3.88
C SER A 43 0.09 6.79 -5.41
N LEU A 44 -0.83 6.13 -6.13
CA LEU A 44 -0.82 6.12 -7.58
C LEU A 44 -1.11 7.50 -8.17
N GLU A 45 -2.03 8.27 -7.58
CA GLU A 45 -2.32 9.65 -7.97
C GLU A 45 -1.12 10.56 -7.72
N TRP A 46 -0.50 10.46 -6.54
CA TRP A 46 0.72 11.19 -6.21
C TRP A 46 1.85 10.85 -7.18
N GLY A 47 2.04 9.57 -7.51
CA GLY A 47 3.07 9.14 -8.45
C GLY A 47 2.88 9.72 -9.85
N LYS A 48 1.64 9.73 -10.36
CA LYS A 48 1.30 10.37 -11.65
C LYS A 48 1.65 11.87 -11.65
N PHE A 49 1.40 12.57 -10.54
CA PHE A 49 1.66 14.01 -10.46
C PHE A 49 3.15 14.35 -10.28
N HIS A 50 3.90 13.50 -9.59
CA HIS A 50 5.31 13.76 -9.24
C HIS A 50 6.34 12.97 -10.07
N GLY A 51 5.91 12.22 -11.08
CA GLY A 51 6.79 11.42 -11.93
C GLY A 51 7.33 10.15 -11.25
N ALA A 52 6.66 9.64 -10.21
CA ALA A 52 6.99 8.36 -9.59
C ALA A 52 6.13 7.24 -10.20
N ILE A 53 6.77 6.11 -10.52
CA ILE A 53 6.12 4.95 -11.13
C ILE A 53 6.10 3.83 -10.11
N PHE A 54 4.90 3.32 -9.80
CA PHE A 54 4.70 2.13 -8.99
C PHE A 54 4.43 0.93 -9.90
N ASP A 55 5.24 -0.12 -9.78
CA ASP A 55 4.95 -1.40 -10.45
C ASP A 55 3.81 -2.11 -9.71
N GLN A 56 2.59 -1.89 -10.20
CA GLN A 56 1.36 -2.44 -9.60
C GLN A 56 1.36 -3.97 -9.53
N LYS A 57 2.05 -4.64 -10.46
CA LYS A 57 2.14 -6.11 -10.50
C LYS A 57 3.03 -6.66 -9.39
N LYS A 58 4.02 -5.88 -8.94
CA LYS A 58 4.94 -6.27 -7.86
C LYS A 58 4.40 -5.99 -6.46
N ALA A 59 3.36 -5.17 -6.34
CA ALA A 59 2.76 -4.84 -5.05
C ALA A 59 2.26 -6.10 -4.31
N LYS A 60 2.43 -6.10 -2.99
CA LYS A 60 2.03 -7.20 -2.10
C LYS A 60 1.13 -6.68 -0.99
N LEU A 61 0.08 -7.44 -0.69
CA LEU A 61 -0.81 -7.19 0.43
C LEU A 61 -0.50 -8.17 1.55
N MET A 62 -0.18 -7.66 2.74
CA MET A 62 0.08 -8.46 3.93
C MET A 62 -0.87 -8.06 5.05
N HIS A 63 -1.33 -9.04 5.82
CA HIS A 63 -2.18 -8.82 6.99
C HIS A 63 -1.53 -9.42 8.23
N PHE A 64 -1.33 -8.58 9.24
CA PHE A 64 -0.77 -8.99 10.52
C PHE A 64 -1.86 -8.93 11.59
N THR A 65 -2.20 -10.07 12.19
CA THR A 65 -3.17 -10.14 13.28
C THR A 65 -2.61 -10.94 14.46
N LYS A 66 -2.91 -10.51 15.69
CA LYS A 66 -2.34 -11.07 16.93
C LYS A 66 -2.80 -12.52 17.20
N LYS A 67 -3.87 -12.98 16.56
CA LYS A 67 -4.42 -14.32 16.69
C LYS A 67 -4.87 -14.77 15.32
N THR A 68 -4.55 -16.01 14.94
CA THR A 68 -5.26 -16.78 13.91
C THR A 68 -6.73 -16.90 14.34
N SER A 69 -7.48 -15.81 14.19
CA SER A 69 -8.92 -15.88 14.37
C SER A 69 -9.39 -16.79 13.25
N LYS A 70 -10.00 -17.93 13.58
CA LYS A 70 -10.61 -18.85 12.60
C LYS A 70 -11.69 -18.16 11.73
N THR A 71 -12.02 -16.91 12.06
CA THR A 71 -12.95 -16.01 11.37
C THR A 71 -12.25 -14.94 10.53
N PHE A 72 -10.92 -14.88 10.51
CA PHE A 72 -10.15 -13.90 9.74
C PHE A 72 -9.90 -14.44 8.34
N THR A 73 -10.72 -14.00 7.40
CA THR A 73 -10.49 -14.20 5.97
C THR A 73 -10.00 -12.87 5.41
N PRO A 74 -8.69 -12.69 5.18
CA PRO A 74 -8.21 -11.46 4.58
C PRO A 74 -8.81 -11.34 3.17
N LEU A 75 -9.29 -10.15 2.83
CA LEU A 75 -9.95 -9.90 1.55
C LEU A 75 -8.97 -9.27 0.56
N PRO A 76 -9.14 -9.54 -0.74
CA PRO A 76 -8.42 -8.82 -1.76
C PRO A 76 -8.76 -7.33 -1.74
N ILE A 77 -7.81 -6.49 -2.13
CA ILE A 77 -8.04 -5.05 -2.34
C ILE A 77 -7.68 -4.66 -3.76
N GLN A 78 -8.21 -3.53 -4.24
CA GLN A 78 -7.75 -2.96 -5.51
C GLN A 78 -6.52 -2.08 -5.34
N PHE A 79 -5.59 -2.21 -6.27
CA PHE A 79 -4.44 -1.32 -6.43
C PHE A 79 -4.28 -0.96 -7.91
N GLY A 80 -4.86 0.17 -8.30
CA GLY A 80 -4.95 0.57 -9.69
C GLY A 80 -5.76 -0.43 -10.51
N ASN A 81 -5.11 -1.07 -11.49
CA ASN A 81 -5.75 -2.08 -12.36
C ASN A 81 -5.56 -3.51 -11.85
N TYR A 82 -4.96 -3.70 -10.67
CA TYR A 82 -4.65 -5.01 -10.12
C TYR A 82 -5.41 -5.28 -8.83
N THR A 83 -5.94 -6.49 -8.72
CA THR A 83 -6.50 -7.00 -7.46
C THR A 83 -5.39 -7.71 -6.69
N LEU A 84 -5.01 -7.15 -5.54
CA LEU A 84 -3.96 -7.71 -4.69
C LEU A 84 -4.55 -8.77 -3.76
N GLN A 85 -4.07 -10.00 -3.91
CA GLN A 85 -4.40 -11.10 -3.01
C GLN A 85 -3.55 -11.00 -1.73
N PRO A 86 -4.17 -11.13 -0.54
CA PRO A 86 -3.43 -11.26 0.70
C PRO A 86 -2.43 -12.41 0.61
N GLN A 87 -1.19 -12.18 1.03
CA GLN A 87 -0.21 -13.25 1.17
C GLN A 87 -0.61 -14.14 2.35
N THR A 88 -0.60 -15.45 2.15
CA THR A 88 -0.96 -16.47 3.15
C THR A 88 0.20 -16.89 4.05
N GLU A 89 1.43 -16.45 3.73
CA GLU A 89 2.64 -16.82 4.45
C GLU A 89 3.38 -15.57 4.94
N VAL A 90 3.42 -15.37 6.27
CA VAL A 90 4.50 -14.76 7.03
C VAL A 90 4.57 -15.45 8.40
#